data_AF-A0A813X1I0-F1
#
_entry.id   AF-A0A813X1I0-F1
#
_cell.length_a   1.000
_cell.length_b   1.000
_cell.length_c   1.000
_cell.angle_alpha   90.00
_cell.angle_beta   90.00
_cell.angle_gamma   90.00
#
_symmetry.space_group_name_H-M   'P 1'
#
loop_
_entity.id
_entity.type
_entity.pdbx_description
1 polymer ?
#
loop_
_entity_poly.entity_id
_entity_poly.type
_entity_poly.pdbx_seq_one_letter_code
_entity_poly.pdbx_strand_id
1 'polypeptide(L)'
;MIIPLTFCLGSGTAANLVLAANLARLYQTTNYTKYKYRVRFCWWAAEEIGLAGSSYHVQQTYTATTPGERRTDYLINLNFDMAGSPNFIFGIYDANTASNATPPQAIPGSKKVTELYRDWFIGQNLPWDYRAFNGRSDYGPFLEACIAAGGVATGSDAAKTADQREKYRQSVGENNAGFAGAILDPCYHQPCDTLANIHQFGYEKLIQAAAYGLEYLGQQPNLLEWLYPNGQACEL
;
A
#
# COMPACT_ATOMS: atom_id res chain seq x y z
N MET A 1 -9.10 -10.92 13.20
CA MET A 1 -8.18 -10.90 12.04
C MET A 1 -8.77 -10.09 10.90
N ILE A 2 -8.23 -8.89 10.72
CA ILE A 2 -8.63 -7.83 9.82
C ILE A 2 -7.42 -7.39 9.00
N ILE A 3 -7.62 -7.17 7.71
CA ILE A 3 -6.68 -6.48 6.81
C ILE A 3 -7.15 -5.02 6.66
N PRO A 4 -6.58 -4.06 7.40
CA PRO A 4 -6.82 -2.63 7.16
C PRO A 4 -6.18 -2.16 5.85
N LEU A 5 -6.98 -1.54 4.98
CA LEU A 5 -6.53 -0.78 3.82
C LEU A 5 -6.58 0.71 4.12
N THR A 6 -5.52 1.46 3.80
CA THR A 6 -5.35 2.85 4.24
C THR A 6 -4.97 3.81 3.10
N PHE A 7 -5.54 5.03 3.12
CA PHE A 7 -5.16 6.13 2.24
C PHE A 7 -5.39 7.55 2.79
N CYS A 8 -4.47 8.45 2.43
CA CYS A 8 -4.71 9.89 2.25
C CYS A 8 -4.49 10.27 0.77
N LEU A 9 -4.98 11.45 0.37
CA LEU A 9 -4.98 11.98 -1.00
C LEU A 9 -6.02 11.33 -1.96
N GLY A 10 -6.54 12.14 -2.90
CA GLY A 10 -7.76 11.83 -3.66
C GLY A 10 -7.68 10.57 -4.53
N SER A 11 -6.55 10.35 -5.20
CA SER A 11 -6.32 9.17 -6.05
C SER A 11 -6.40 7.87 -5.24
N GLY A 12 -5.74 7.85 -4.09
CA GLY A 12 -5.73 6.71 -3.18
C GLY A 12 -7.09 6.45 -2.53
N THR A 13 -7.75 7.50 -2.06
CA THR A 13 -9.12 7.44 -1.53
C THR A 13 -10.10 6.80 -2.52
N ALA A 14 -10.04 7.22 -3.78
CA ALA A 14 -10.86 6.66 -4.86
C ALA A 14 -10.51 5.20 -5.15
N ALA A 15 -9.22 4.84 -5.15
CA ALA A 15 -8.77 3.46 -5.33
C ALA A 15 -9.36 2.56 -4.23
N ASN A 16 -9.31 2.99 -2.97
CA ASN A 16 -9.87 2.25 -1.84
C ASN A 16 -11.35 1.94 -2.00
N LEU A 17 -12.12 2.95 -2.41
CA LEU A 17 -13.56 2.82 -2.66
C LEU A 17 -13.84 1.84 -3.80
N VAL A 18 -13.05 1.89 -4.88
CA VAL A 18 -13.15 0.97 -6.01
C VAL A 18 -12.85 -0.46 -5.58
N LEU A 19 -11.81 -0.69 -4.77
CA LEU A 19 -11.49 -2.01 -4.23
C LEU A 19 -12.62 -2.54 -3.35
N ALA A 20 -13.15 -1.72 -2.43
CA ALA A 20 -14.24 -2.08 -1.55
C ALA A 20 -15.53 -2.45 -2.32
N ALA A 21 -15.90 -1.61 -3.29
CA ALA A 21 -17.10 -1.83 -4.09
C ALA A 21 -16.99 -3.10 -4.96
N ASN A 22 -15.83 -3.34 -5.56
CA ASN A 22 -15.62 -4.55 -6.38
C ASN A 22 -15.58 -5.81 -5.52
N LEU A 23 -14.92 -5.78 -4.35
CA LEU A 23 -14.94 -6.92 -3.42
C LEU A 23 -16.37 -7.25 -2.97
N ALA A 24 -17.16 -6.22 -2.63
CA ALA A 24 -18.56 -6.40 -2.25
C ALA A 24 -19.39 -7.03 -3.38
N ARG A 25 -19.17 -6.63 -4.64
CA ARG A 25 -19.83 -7.24 -5.81
C ARG A 25 -19.40 -8.70 -6.00
N LEU A 26 -18.11 -9.00 -5.90
CA LEU A 26 -17.60 -10.37 -6.01
C LEU A 26 -18.25 -11.28 -4.97
N TYR A 27 -18.40 -10.80 -3.73
CA TYR A 27 -19.01 -11.54 -2.62
C TYR A 27 -20.52 -11.80 -2.78
N GLN A 28 -21.19 -11.12 -3.70
CA GLN A 28 -22.59 -11.39 -4.07
C GLN A 28 -22.72 -12.53 -5.09
N THR A 29 -21.63 -12.91 -5.75
CA THR A 29 -21.64 -14.03 -6.71
C THR A 29 -21.50 -15.38 -5.99
N THR A 30 -22.02 -16.45 -6.59
CA THR A 30 -21.96 -17.80 -6.00
C THR A 30 -20.62 -18.50 -6.23
N ASN A 31 -19.88 -18.12 -7.26
CA ASN A 31 -18.66 -18.81 -7.70
C ASN A 31 -17.38 -18.21 -7.10
N TYR A 32 -17.50 -17.11 -6.36
CA TYR A 32 -16.37 -16.44 -5.76
C TYR A 32 -16.13 -16.96 -4.34
N THR A 33 -14.92 -17.46 -4.09
CA THR A 33 -14.49 -17.91 -2.76
C THR A 33 -14.27 -16.70 -1.86
N LYS A 34 -15.16 -16.50 -0.89
CA LYS A 34 -15.04 -15.42 0.09
C LYS A 34 -13.77 -15.60 0.92
N TYR A 35 -13.12 -14.50 1.26
CA TYR A 35 -11.92 -14.54 2.08
C TYR A 35 -12.19 -15.13 3.46
N LYS A 36 -11.18 -15.83 3.99
CA LYS A 36 -11.18 -16.34 5.37
C LYS A 36 -11.04 -15.20 6.39
N TYR A 37 -10.39 -14.11 5.99
CA TYR A 37 -10.13 -12.94 6.84
C TYR A 37 -11.11 -11.81 6.54
N ARG A 38 -11.35 -10.96 7.53
CA ARG A 38 -12.12 -9.74 7.33
C ARG A 38 -11.23 -8.68 6.67
N VAL A 39 -11.80 -7.90 5.76
CA VAL A 39 -11.14 -6.75 5.17
C VAL A 39 -11.80 -5.50 5.74
N ARG A 40 -11.00 -4.54 6.21
CA ARG A 40 -11.47 -3.24 6.69
C ARG A 40 -10.87 -2.17 5.82
N PHE A 41 -11.72 -1.42 5.14
CA PHE A 41 -11.30 -0.25 4.39
C PHE A 41 -11.33 0.97 5.32
N CYS A 42 -10.21 1.67 5.43
CA CYS A 42 -10.03 2.85 6.27
C CYS A 42 -9.67 4.06 5.40
N TRP A 43 -10.23 5.22 5.78
CA TRP A 43 -9.86 6.53 5.25
C TRP A 43 -9.45 7.38 6.42
N TRP A 44 -8.17 7.72 6.51
CA TRP A 44 -7.70 8.53 7.63
C TRP A 44 -7.85 10.01 7.32
N ALA A 45 -8.19 10.75 8.35
CA ALA A 45 -8.12 12.20 8.34
C ALA A 45 -6.78 12.62 8.95
N ALA A 46 -6.36 13.85 8.62
CA ALA A 46 -5.24 14.51 9.29
C ALA A 46 -3.89 13.76 9.19
N GLU A 47 -3.65 13.05 8.08
CA GLU A 47 -2.34 12.47 7.75
C GLU A 47 -1.28 13.56 7.59
N GLU A 48 -1.62 14.62 6.85
CA GLU A 48 -0.72 15.74 6.51
C GLU A 48 -0.26 16.59 7.71
N ILE A 49 -0.87 16.40 8.88
CA ILE A 49 -0.45 17.05 10.13
C ILE A 49 0.24 16.08 11.09
N GLY A 50 0.72 14.93 10.58
CA GLY A 50 1.48 13.94 11.34
C GLY A 50 0.69 12.68 11.66
N LEU A 51 0.04 12.08 10.66
CA LEU A 51 -0.60 10.76 10.76
C LEU A 51 -1.68 10.68 11.85
N ALA A 52 -2.33 11.79 12.19
CA ALA A 52 -3.11 11.90 13.43
C ALA A 52 -4.29 10.91 13.48
N GLY A 53 -4.99 10.70 12.35
CA GLY A 53 -6.11 9.77 12.27
C GLY A 53 -5.71 8.31 12.44
N SER A 54 -4.70 7.85 11.69
CA SER A 54 -4.18 6.47 11.80
C SER A 54 -3.53 6.22 13.16
N SER A 55 -2.79 7.19 13.68
CA SER A 55 -2.17 7.11 15.01
C SER A 55 -3.22 6.98 16.11
N TYR A 56 -4.26 7.83 16.08
CA TYR A 56 -5.37 7.74 17.02
C TYR A 56 -6.04 6.36 16.95
N HIS A 57 -6.34 5.87 15.74
CA HIS A 57 -6.94 4.57 15.56
C HIS A 57 -6.11 3.45 16.18
N VAL A 58 -4.82 3.37 15.82
CA VAL A 58 -3.91 2.35 16.34
C VAL A 58 -3.80 2.43 17.87
N GLN A 59 -3.74 3.64 18.43
CA GLN A 59 -3.73 3.85 19.88
C GLN A 59 -4.96 3.23 20.56
N GLN A 60 -6.16 3.37 19.98
CA GLN A 60 -7.38 2.76 20.53
C GLN A 60 -7.32 1.22 20.54
N THR A 61 -6.56 0.61 19.63
CA THR A 61 -6.48 -0.85 19.54
C THR A 61 -5.76 -1.51 20.71
N TYR A 62 -4.90 -0.77 21.43
CA TYR A 62 -4.17 -1.28 22.59
C TYR A 62 -5.06 -1.60 23.78
N THR A 63 -6.10 -0.78 24.00
CA THR A 63 -7.03 -0.93 25.12
C THR A 63 -8.37 -1.55 24.71
N ALA A 64 -8.58 -1.76 23.41
CA ALA A 64 -9.79 -2.37 22.90
C ALA A 64 -9.94 -3.80 23.42
N THR A 65 -11.16 -4.15 23.83
CA THR A 65 -11.55 -5.51 24.22
C THR A 65 -12.51 -6.15 23.22
N THR A 66 -13.09 -5.34 22.33
CA THR A 66 -14.08 -5.78 21.33
C THR A 66 -13.39 -6.57 20.21
N PRO A 67 -13.84 -7.80 19.90
CA PRO A 67 -13.28 -8.57 18.77
C PRO A 67 -13.39 -7.82 17.45
N GLY A 68 -12.26 -7.68 16.76
CA GLY A 68 -12.12 -6.87 15.55
C GLY A 68 -11.59 -5.46 15.81
N GLU A 69 -11.49 -5.01 17.06
CA GLU A 69 -10.91 -3.71 17.40
C GLU A 69 -9.58 -3.84 18.16
N ARG A 70 -9.26 -5.03 18.67
CA ARG A 70 -8.03 -5.30 19.43
C ARG A 70 -6.83 -5.25 18.50
N ARG A 71 -5.69 -4.78 18.99
CA ARG A 71 -4.42 -4.76 18.23
C ARG A 71 -4.10 -6.11 17.59
N THR A 72 -4.28 -7.20 18.33
CA THR A 72 -4.04 -8.58 17.87
C THR A 72 -5.03 -9.07 16.81
N ASP A 73 -6.13 -8.36 16.58
CA ASP A 73 -7.05 -8.67 15.48
C ASP A 73 -6.57 -8.09 14.14
N TYR A 74 -5.54 -7.24 14.08
CA TYR A 74 -5.02 -6.70 12.84
C TYR A 74 -3.78 -7.48 12.39
N LEU A 75 -3.83 -8.02 11.17
CA LEU A 75 -2.75 -8.86 10.65
C LEU A 75 -1.73 -8.06 9.84
N ILE A 76 -2.23 -7.19 8.96
CA ILE A 76 -1.42 -6.45 8.01
C ILE A 76 -2.13 -5.16 7.59
N ASN A 77 -1.39 -4.07 7.49
CA ASN A 77 -1.85 -2.84 6.86
C ASN A 77 -1.36 -2.73 5.40
N LEU A 78 -2.27 -2.50 4.46
CA LEU A 78 -1.93 -2.16 3.08
C LEU A 78 -2.22 -0.68 2.84
N ASN A 79 -1.19 0.09 2.50
CA ASN A 79 -1.28 1.53 2.32
C ASN A 79 -0.97 1.92 0.88
N PHE A 80 -1.76 2.80 0.26
CA PHE A 80 -1.47 3.23 -1.12
C PHE A 80 -1.56 4.74 -1.34
N ASP A 81 -0.82 5.46 -0.52
CA ASP A 81 -0.67 6.91 -0.62
C ASP A 81 0.07 7.35 -1.90
N MET A 82 -0.53 8.32 -2.60
CA MET A 82 -0.16 8.81 -3.94
C MET A 82 -0.26 7.76 -5.03
N ALA A 83 -1.46 7.53 -5.56
CA ALA A 83 -1.74 6.44 -6.49
C ALA A 83 -1.67 6.81 -7.98
N GLY A 84 -1.53 8.09 -8.36
CA GLY A 84 -1.71 8.53 -9.74
C GLY A 84 -0.77 9.62 -10.27
N SER A 85 0.45 9.74 -9.74
CA SER A 85 1.43 10.78 -10.09
C SER A 85 1.64 10.91 -11.62
N PRO A 86 1.77 12.12 -12.18
CA PRO A 86 1.86 12.35 -13.62
C PRO A 86 3.14 11.75 -14.25
N ASN A 87 4.26 11.76 -13.54
CA ASN A 87 5.54 11.19 -13.98
C ASN A 87 5.85 9.90 -13.20
N PHE A 88 4.84 9.03 -13.04
CA PHE A 88 4.85 7.90 -12.11
C PHE A 88 6.06 6.95 -12.21
N ILE A 89 6.38 6.33 -11.08
CA ILE A 89 7.00 5.00 -11.00
C ILE A 89 5.98 4.02 -10.43
N PHE A 90 6.06 2.73 -10.69
CA PHE A 90 5.39 1.69 -9.92
C PHE A 90 6.24 1.35 -8.69
N GLY A 91 6.18 2.22 -7.68
CA GLY A 91 6.96 2.12 -6.46
C GLY A 91 6.38 1.12 -5.48
N ILE A 92 7.17 0.15 -5.04
CA ILE A 92 6.83 -0.81 -3.99
C ILE A 92 7.53 -0.35 -2.71
N TYR A 93 6.82 -0.29 -1.59
CA TYR A 93 7.47 -0.02 -0.31
C TYR A 93 8.50 -1.12 0.02
N ASP A 94 9.77 -0.74 0.14
CA ASP A 94 10.86 -1.68 0.30
C ASP A 94 11.15 -2.03 1.76
N ALA A 95 10.50 -3.09 2.24
CA ALA A 95 10.76 -3.58 3.59
C ALA A 95 12.14 -4.26 3.76
N ASN A 96 12.91 -4.45 2.67
CA ASN A 96 14.28 -4.99 2.78
C ASN A 96 15.28 -3.96 3.27
N THR A 97 15.02 -2.69 2.98
CA THR A 97 15.81 -1.54 3.43
C THR A 97 15.08 -0.73 4.50
N ALA A 98 14.06 -1.33 5.13
CA ALA A 98 13.33 -0.74 6.24
C ALA A 98 14.29 -0.25 7.32
N SER A 99 14.00 0.91 7.90
CA SER A 99 14.83 1.46 8.97
C SER A 99 14.83 0.54 10.20
N ASN A 100 15.87 0.63 11.02
CA ASN A 100 15.94 -0.08 12.31
C ASN A 100 14.82 0.31 13.29
N ALA A 101 14.05 1.38 13.02
CA ALA A 101 12.87 1.75 13.80
C ALA A 101 11.65 0.86 13.49
N THR A 102 11.68 0.06 12.42
CA THR A 102 10.62 -0.90 12.10
C THR A 102 10.71 -2.10 13.06
N PRO A 103 9.63 -2.46 13.79
CA PRO A 103 9.70 -3.58 14.73
C PRO A 103 10.07 -4.90 14.06
N PRO A 104 11.03 -5.69 14.61
CA PRO A 104 11.52 -6.93 14.01
C PRO A 104 10.43 -7.93 13.63
N GLN A 105 9.32 -7.96 14.36
CA GLN A 105 8.16 -8.83 14.15
C GLN A 105 7.40 -8.47 12.88
N ALA A 106 7.32 -7.18 12.52
CA ALA A 106 6.65 -6.71 11.32
C ALA A 106 7.50 -6.93 10.06
N ILE A 107 8.83 -7.01 10.20
CA ILE A 107 9.78 -7.06 9.07
C ILE A 107 9.55 -8.29 8.16
N PRO A 108 9.47 -9.55 8.65
CA PRO A 108 9.29 -10.71 7.79
C PRO A 108 8.03 -10.62 6.92
N GLY A 109 6.88 -10.25 7.52
CA GLY A 109 5.63 -10.10 6.79
C GLY A 109 5.68 -8.97 5.76
N SER A 110 6.25 -7.82 6.15
CA SER A 110 6.40 -6.66 5.26
C SER A 110 7.33 -6.96 4.07
N LYS A 111 8.40 -7.74 4.28
CA LYS A 111 9.30 -8.23 3.22
C LYS A 111 8.57 -9.15 2.24
N LYS A 112 7.78 -10.09 2.74
CA LYS A 112 6.97 -10.97 1.86
C LYS A 112 5.96 -10.17 1.04
N VAL A 113 5.40 -9.09 1.58
CA VAL A 113 4.50 -8.19 0.85
C VAL A 113 5.25 -7.38 -0.21
N THR A 114 6.48 -6.95 0.09
CA THR A 114 7.38 -6.33 -0.90
C THR A 114 7.61 -7.27 -2.09
N GLU A 115 7.95 -8.54 -1.80
CA GLU A 115 8.15 -9.58 -2.81
C GLU A 115 6.88 -9.88 -3.60
N LEU A 116 5.74 -9.97 -2.92
CA LEU A 116 4.43 -10.19 -3.55
C LEU A 116 4.12 -9.17 -4.64
N TYR A 117 4.31 -7.88 -4.35
CA TYR A 117 4.08 -6.83 -5.35
C TYR A 117 5.12 -6.86 -6.46
N ARG A 118 6.39 -7.08 -6.13
CA ARG A 118 7.48 -7.19 -7.12
C ARG A 118 7.18 -8.30 -8.12
N ASP A 119 6.84 -9.48 -7.62
CA ASP A 119 6.56 -10.65 -8.44
C ASP A 119 5.30 -10.45 -9.29
N TRP A 120 4.31 -9.69 -8.79
CA TRP A 120 3.16 -9.26 -9.59
C TRP A 120 3.56 -8.38 -10.76
N PHE A 121 4.32 -7.30 -10.53
CA PHE A 121 4.77 -6.42 -11.63
C PHE A 121 5.60 -7.17 -12.67
N ILE A 122 6.50 -8.06 -12.21
CA ILE A 122 7.25 -8.97 -13.11
C ILE A 122 6.30 -9.83 -13.93
N GLY A 123 5.33 -10.49 -13.28
CA GLY A 123 4.36 -11.35 -13.96
C GLY A 123 3.45 -10.60 -14.95
N GLN A 124 3.23 -9.30 -14.73
CA GLN A 124 2.48 -8.43 -15.66
C GLN A 124 3.36 -7.80 -16.75
N ASN A 125 4.66 -8.10 -16.81
CA ASN A 125 5.64 -7.44 -17.67
C ASN A 125 5.65 -5.90 -17.51
N LEU A 126 5.39 -5.42 -16.30
CA LEU A 126 5.40 -4.01 -15.94
C LEU A 126 6.72 -3.66 -15.24
N PRO A 127 7.20 -2.40 -15.36
CA PRO A 127 8.34 -1.97 -14.60
C PRO A 127 7.93 -1.83 -13.12
N TRP A 128 8.91 -1.77 -12.23
CA TRP A 128 8.68 -1.55 -10.80
C TRP A 128 9.92 -0.92 -10.19
N ASP A 129 9.80 -0.15 -9.12
CA ASP A 129 10.92 0.39 -8.38
C ASP A 129 10.69 0.26 -6.89
N TYR A 130 11.75 0.42 -6.10
CA TYR A 130 11.60 0.51 -4.65
C TYR A 130 11.33 1.96 -4.22
N ARG A 131 10.39 2.10 -3.30
CA ARG A 131 10.11 3.33 -2.56
C ARG A 131 10.52 3.11 -1.12
N ALA A 132 11.10 4.15 -0.50
CA ALA A 132 11.52 4.09 0.89
C ALA A 132 10.37 3.66 1.81
N PHE A 133 10.64 2.68 2.69
CA PHE A 133 9.71 2.22 3.71
C PHE A 133 10.11 2.80 5.06
N ASN A 134 9.72 4.05 5.28
CA ASN A 134 10.23 4.91 6.34
C ASN A 134 9.18 5.34 7.38
N GLY A 135 7.93 4.87 7.25
CA GLY A 135 6.85 5.16 8.19
C GLY A 135 6.20 6.54 8.02
N ARG A 136 6.54 7.30 6.98
CA ARG A 136 6.01 8.66 6.72
C ARG A 136 4.62 8.71 6.05
N SER A 137 3.86 7.64 6.16
CA SER A 137 2.46 7.59 5.70
C SER A 137 1.72 6.71 6.70
N ASP A 138 0.42 6.61 6.60
CA ASP A 138 -0.43 6.01 7.64
C ASP A 138 -0.19 4.50 7.93
N TYR A 139 0.70 3.83 7.19
CA TYR A 139 1.23 2.53 7.60
C TYR A 139 2.20 2.61 8.80
N GLY A 140 2.76 3.78 9.08
CA GLY A 140 3.73 4.03 10.14
C GLY A 140 3.23 3.61 11.53
N PRO A 141 2.07 4.09 12.00
CA PRO A 141 1.51 3.69 13.28
C PRO A 141 1.26 2.18 13.38
N PHE A 142 0.88 1.52 12.28
CA PHE A 142 0.72 0.07 12.25
C PHE A 142 2.06 -0.65 12.45
N LEU A 143 3.12 -0.19 11.78
CA LEU A 143 4.47 -0.71 12.00
C LEU A 143 4.88 -0.55 13.46
N GLU A 144 4.70 0.62 14.06
CA GLU A 144 5.00 0.89 15.48
C GLU A 144 4.24 -0.06 16.43
N ALA A 145 3.01 -0.45 16.05
CA ALA A 145 2.20 -1.43 16.76
C ALA A 145 2.54 -2.90 16.45
N CYS A 146 3.65 -3.14 15.75
CA CYS A 146 4.11 -4.44 15.26
C CYS A 146 3.19 -5.15 14.27
N ILE A 147 2.38 -4.39 13.54
CA ILE A 147 1.54 -4.92 12.49
C ILE A 147 2.32 -4.75 11.20
N ALA A 148 2.59 -5.87 10.51
CA ALA A 148 3.21 -5.88 9.20
C ALA A 148 2.48 -4.90 8.28
N ALA A 149 3.24 -4.21 7.43
CA ALA A 149 2.65 -3.29 6.48
C ALA A 149 3.33 -3.37 5.12
N GLY A 150 2.65 -2.86 4.11
CA GLY A 150 3.20 -2.76 2.77
C GLY A 150 2.25 -2.01 1.86
N GLY A 151 2.57 -2.02 0.58
CA GLY A 151 1.79 -1.27 -0.40
C GLY A 151 2.62 -0.79 -1.56
N VAL A 152 1.96 -0.04 -2.42
CA VAL A 152 2.53 0.50 -3.65
C VAL A 152 2.09 1.94 -3.84
N ALA A 153 2.88 2.71 -4.56
CA ALA A 153 2.61 4.12 -4.84
C ALA A 153 3.24 4.55 -6.16
N THR A 154 2.83 5.73 -6.65
CA THR A 154 3.30 6.27 -7.92
C THR A 154 4.49 7.22 -7.84
N GLY A 155 4.90 7.61 -6.64
CA GLY A 155 5.93 8.63 -6.46
C GLY A 155 5.39 9.90 -5.82
N SER A 156 6.29 10.85 -5.58
CA SER A 156 6.01 12.12 -4.90
C SER A 156 7.01 13.19 -5.38
N ASP A 157 7.71 13.82 -4.45
CA ASP A 157 8.75 14.83 -4.58
C ASP A 157 10.10 14.36 -5.16
N ALA A 158 10.34 13.05 -5.32
CA ALA A 158 11.59 12.56 -5.91
C ALA A 158 11.67 12.84 -7.42
N ALA A 159 12.88 12.99 -7.96
CA ALA A 159 13.11 13.08 -9.41
C ALA A 159 13.21 11.70 -10.05
N LYS A 160 12.58 11.50 -11.21
CA LYS A 160 12.74 10.28 -12.01
C LYS A 160 14.16 10.21 -12.57
N THR A 161 14.86 9.11 -12.34
CA THR A 161 16.23 8.93 -12.87
C THR A 161 16.21 8.61 -14.37
N ALA A 162 17.36 8.77 -15.04
CA ALA A 162 17.52 8.37 -16.44
C ALA A 162 17.26 6.86 -16.64
N ASP A 163 17.77 6.03 -15.73
CA ASP A 163 17.58 4.58 -15.74
C ASP A 163 16.10 4.20 -15.52
N GLN A 164 15.41 4.88 -14.60
CA GLN A 164 13.97 4.69 -14.42
C GLN A 164 13.21 5.07 -15.68
N ARG A 165 13.46 6.24 -16.28
CA ARG A 165 12.77 6.62 -17.52
C ARG A 165 13.01 5.57 -18.61
N GLU A 166 14.25 5.14 -18.81
CA GLU A 166 14.60 4.18 -19.86
C GLU A 166 13.93 2.82 -19.62
N LYS A 167 13.94 2.33 -18.39
CA LYS A 167 13.21 1.13 -17.97
C LYS A 167 11.72 1.21 -18.31
N TYR A 168 11.08 2.35 -18.07
CA TYR A 168 9.64 2.52 -18.32
C TYR A 168 9.37 2.68 -19.81
N ARG A 169 10.24 3.38 -20.55
CA ARG A 169 10.16 3.45 -22.01
C ARG A 169 10.19 2.06 -22.66
N GLN A 170 11.07 1.19 -22.18
CA GLN A 170 11.21 -0.18 -22.70
C GLN A 170 9.99 -1.06 -22.36
N SER A 171 9.38 -0.86 -21.19
CA SER A 171 8.30 -1.73 -20.70
C SER A 171 6.88 -1.24 -21.07
N VAL A 172 6.61 0.06 -20.94
CA VAL A 172 5.26 0.65 -21.10
C VAL A 172 5.18 1.68 -22.24
N GLY A 173 6.25 1.83 -23.02
CA GLY A 173 6.33 2.68 -24.19
C GLY A 173 6.63 4.15 -23.89
N GLU A 174 6.99 4.89 -24.93
CA GLU A 174 7.41 6.30 -24.85
C GLU A 174 6.36 7.19 -24.16
N ASN A 175 5.08 7.02 -24.50
CA ASN A 175 3.99 7.85 -23.99
C ASN A 175 3.79 7.72 -22.47
N ASN A 176 4.22 6.62 -21.86
CA ASN A 176 4.07 6.35 -20.43
C ASN A 176 5.41 6.38 -19.68
N ALA A 177 6.52 6.65 -20.38
CA ALA A 177 7.86 6.64 -19.78
C ALA A 177 8.07 7.80 -18.80
N GLY A 178 7.37 8.91 -19.05
CA GLY A 178 7.59 10.17 -18.36
C GLY A 178 8.95 10.79 -18.70
N PHE A 179 9.44 11.66 -17.83
CA PHE A 179 10.61 12.50 -18.09
C PHE A 179 11.68 12.29 -17.03
N ALA A 180 12.90 11.94 -17.46
CA ALA A 180 14.06 11.90 -16.58
C ALA A 180 14.40 13.31 -16.07
N GLY A 181 14.79 13.42 -14.81
CA GLY A 181 15.10 14.68 -14.14
C GLY A 181 13.88 15.47 -13.67
N ALA A 182 12.68 15.18 -14.19
CA ALA A 182 11.44 15.76 -13.69
C ALA A 182 10.99 15.06 -12.41
N ILE A 183 10.31 15.81 -11.53
CA ILE A 183 9.71 15.29 -10.30
C ILE A 183 8.59 14.30 -10.65
N LEU A 184 8.43 13.24 -9.86
CA LEU A 184 7.41 12.21 -10.08
C LEU A 184 5.99 12.81 -10.00
N ASP A 185 5.78 13.69 -9.02
CA ASP A 185 4.61 14.56 -8.90
C ASP A 185 5.05 16.03 -8.71
N PRO A 186 5.10 16.84 -9.79
CA PRO A 186 5.48 18.25 -9.72
C PRO A 186 4.46 19.13 -9.00
N CYS A 187 3.25 18.62 -8.75
CA CYS A 187 2.19 19.32 -8.02
C CYS A 187 2.03 18.83 -6.59
N TYR A 188 2.95 17.98 -6.07
CA TYR A 188 2.93 17.53 -4.68
C TYR A 188 2.86 18.71 -3.70
N HIS A 189 1.79 18.75 -2.88
CA HIS A 189 1.47 19.85 -1.95
C HIS A 189 1.33 21.23 -2.61
N GLN A 190 0.97 21.28 -3.89
CA GLN A 190 0.74 22.52 -4.64
C GLN A 190 -0.72 22.68 -5.06
N PRO A 191 -1.18 23.92 -5.32
CA PRO A 191 -2.54 24.18 -5.81
C PRO A 191 -2.89 23.51 -7.15
N CYS A 192 -1.89 23.08 -7.92
CA CYS A 192 -2.10 22.38 -9.19
C CYS A 192 -2.42 20.88 -9.04
N ASP A 193 -2.38 20.33 -7.81
CA ASP A 193 -2.83 18.96 -7.54
C ASP A 193 -4.35 18.87 -7.65
N THR A 194 -4.80 18.56 -8.86
CA THR A 194 -6.20 18.53 -9.28
C THR A 194 -6.46 17.24 -10.06
N LEU A 195 -7.68 17.02 -10.54
CA LEU A 195 -8.00 15.87 -11.40
C LEU A 195 -7.16 15.83 -12.69
N ALA A 196 -6.61 16.96 -13.13
CA ALA A 196 -5.71 17.03 -14.28
C ALA A 196 -4.30 16.50 -13.98
N ASN A 197 -3.93 16.33 -12.71
CA ASN A 197 -2.63 15.86 -12.24
C ASN A 197 -2.54 14.33 -12.13
N ILE A 198 -3.45 13.59 -12.78
CA ILE A 198 -3.51 12.12 -12.69
C ILE A 198 -3.07 11.45 -13.98
N HIS A 199 -2.03 10.63 -13.91
CA HIS A 199 -1.68 9.74 -15.02
C HIS A 199 -2.59 8.51 -15.03
N GLN A 200 -3.55 8.46 -15.96
CA GLN A 200 -4.56 7.39 -16.01
C GLN A 200 -3.96 5.99 -16.09
N PHE A 201 -3.02 5.73 -17.01
CA PHE A 201 -2.40 4.40 -17.14
C PHE A 201 -1.68 3.97 -15.85
N GLY A 202 -0.84 4.83 -15.27
CA GLY A 202 -0.16 4.56 -14.01
C GLY A 202 -1.14 4.27 -12.87
N TYR A 203 -2.20 5.07 -12.75
CA TYR A 203 -3.25 4.89 -11.75
C TYR A 203 -3.95 3.53 -11.88
N GLU A 204 -4.40 3.18 -13.09
CA GLU A 204 -5.10 1.91 -13.34
C GLU A 204 -4.22 0.69 -13.00
N LYS A 205 -2.95 0.70 -13.42
CA LYS A 205 -2.02 -0.41 -13.13
C LYS A 205 -1.68 -0.51 -11.65
N LEU A 206 -1.55 0.61 -10.95
CA LEU A 206 -1.32 0.59 -9.51
C LEU A 206 -2.54 0.02 -8.75
N ILE A 207 -3.76 0.37 -9.15
CA ILE A 207 -4.98 -0.20 -8.54
C ILE A 207 -5.05 -1.71 -8.79
N GLN A 208 -4.66 -2.18 -9.98
CA GLN A 208 -4.60 -3.62 -10.26
C GLN A 208 -3.59 -4.32 -9.34
N ALA A 209 -2.43 -3.71 -9.08
CA ALA A 209 -1.48 -4.21 -8.10
C ALA A 209 -2.10 -4.28 -6.70
N ALA A 210 -2.76 -3.19 -6.27
CA ALA A 210 -3.44 -3.10 -4.98
C ALA A 210 -4.52 -4.18 -4.81
N ALA A 211 -5.34 -4.39 -5.83
CA ALA A 211 -6.35 -5.44 -5.89
C ALA A 211 -5.72 -6.83 -5.77
N TYR A 212 -4.63 -7.09 -6.50
CA TYR A 212 -3.91 -8.35 -6.42
C TYR A 212 -3.36 -8.63 -5.02
N GLY A 213 -2.74 -7.63 -4.38
CA GLY A 213 -2.26 -7.77 -3.01
C GLY A 213 -3.38 -8.14 -2.04
N LEU A 214 -4.54 -7.47 -2.14
CA LEU A 214 -5.71 -7.77 -1.35
C LEU A 214 -6.24 -9.20 -1.60
N GLU A 215 -6.41 -9.59 -2.86
CA GLU A 215 -6.88 -10.93 -3.25
C GLU A 215 -5.95 -12.03 -2.73
N TYR A 216 -4.66 -11.91 -3.00
CA TYR A 216 -3.65 -12.89 -2.62
C TYR A 216 -3.63 -13.09 -1.10
N LEU A 217 -3.64 -12.00 -0.33
CA LEU A 217 -3.63 -12.05 1.13
C LEU A 217 -4.96 -12.56 1.70
N GLY A 218 -6.09 -12.13 1.13
CA GLY A 218 -7.42 -12.57 1.52
C GLY A 218 -7.65 -14.07 1.34
N GLN A 219 -6.96 -14.68 0.37
CA GLN A 219 -7.04 -16.11 0.06
C GLN A 219 -5.98 -16.98 0.74
N GLN A 220 -5.04 -16.39 1.49
CA GLN A 220 -4.00 -17.19 2.16
C GLN A 220 -4.62 -18.23 3.12
N PRO A 221 -4.28 -19.52 3.02
CA PRO A 221 -4.81 -20.56 3.92
C PRO A 221 -4.51 -20.26 5.39
N ASN A 222 -3.30 -19.76 5.66
CA ASN A 222 -2.85 -19.29 6.98
C ASN A 222 -2.03 -17.99 6.85
N LEU A 223 -2.72 -16.85 6.84
CA LEU A 223 -2.11 -15.53 6.66
C LEU A 223 -1.24 -15.15 7.86
N LEU A 224 -1.62 -15.56 9.09
CA LEU A 224 -0.85 -15.25 10.28
C LEU A 224 0.53 -15.92 10.23
N GLU A 225 0.58 -17.21 9.89
CA GLU A 225 1.84 -17.94 9.70
C GLU A 225 2.64 -17.41 8.50
N TRP A 226 1.94 -17.03 7.41
CA TRP A 226 2.60 -16.42 6.26
C TRP A 226 3.27 -15.10 6.65
N LEU A 227 2.62 -14.21 7.40
CA LEU A 227 3.19 -12.93 7.81
C LEU A 227 4.22 -13.07 8.95
N TYR A 228 3.95 -13.96 9.91
CA TYR A 228 4.70 -14.10 11.15
C TYR A 228 5.11 -15.56 11.37
N PRO A 229 6.02 -16.11 10.55
CA PRO A 229 6.41 -17.52 10.64
C PRO A 229 7.08 -17.89 11.98
N ASN A 230 7.58 -16.89 12.71
CA ASN A 230 8.19 -17.05 14.03
C ASN A 230 7.28 -16.55 15.18
N GLY A 231 5.99 -16.32 14.90
CA GLY A 231 5.01 -15.79 15.84
C GLY A 231 4.96 -14.26 15.90
N GLN A 232 3.79 -13.73 16.27
CA GLN A 232 3.54 -12.29 16.47
C GLN A 232 3.84 -11.96 17.95
N ALA A 233 5.12 -11.94 18.33
CA ALA A 233 5.53 -11.64 19.70
C ALA A 233 5.72 -10.14 19.89
N CYS A 234 4.64 -9.38 20.11
CA CYS A 234 4.82 -8.06 20.69
C CYS A 234 4.42 -8.08 22.14
N GLU A 235 5.40 -7.74 22.99
CA GLU A 235 5.18 -7.55 24.41
C GLU A 235 3.97 -6.63 24.60
N LEU A 236 3.11 -7.06 25.51
CA LEU A 236 1.91 -6.35 25.96
C LEU A 236 2.31 -5.36 27.05
#